data_AF-A0A395V644-F1
#
_entry.id   AF-A0A395V644-F1
#
_cell.length_a   1.000
_cell.length_b   1.000
_cell.length_c   1.000
_cell.angle_alpha   90.00
_cell.angle_beta   90.00
_cell.angle_gamma   90.00
#
_symmetry.space_group_name_H-M   'P 1'
#
loop_
_entity.id
_entity.type
_entity.pdbx_description
1 polymer ?
#
loop_
_entity_poly.entity_id
_entity_poly.type
_entity_poly.pdbx_seq_one_letter_code
_entity_poly.pdbx_strand_id
1 'polypeptide(L)'
;MINIWEVNETNKMVEQENLDVRTITIGISLLECIDSDLKKLNENIYNRITTVAKDLAAVGEKIENEYGIPIVNKRISVTPIALVGGAACKTPEDFATIADTLDRAAKTVGANLIGGYSALVSKGMTKADEMLIHSIPMALCRTERVCSSVNLASTKTGINMDAVKLMGEILLELAEQSKDRDSADCMKLVVFCNAPDDNPFMAGAFHGVTEADAIINVGVSGPGVVKTALEKVRGENFEVLCETIKKTAFKVTRVGQLVAQEASRLLNIPFGIVDLSLAPTPAIGDSVADILCEIGLEYAGAPGTTAALAMLNDQVKKGGVMASSYVGGLSGAFIPVSEDQGMIDAVQAGAITLEKLEAMTCVCSVGLDMIAIPGDTKATTISGMIADEMALGMVNQKTTAARLIPVIGKGVGDTVEFGGLFGYAPIMPVNQFSCDAFINRGGRIPAPIHSFKN
;
A
#
# COMPACT_ATOMS: atom_id res chain seq x y z
N MET A 1 -3.34 32.25 1.73
CA MET A 1 -4.72 32.62 1.39
C MET A 1 -5.02 32.01 0.04
N ILE A 2 -6.04 31.15 -0.04
CA ILE A 2 -6.48 30.47 -1.27
C ILE A 2 -7.33 31.47 -2.06
N ASN A 3 -7.11 31.58 -3.36
CA ASN A 3 -7.87 32.48 -4.23
C ASN A 3 -9.27 31.88 -4.52
N ILE A 4 -10.31 32.70 -4.68
CA ILE A 4 -11.66 32.26 -5.09
C ILE A 4 -11.62 31.39 -6.36
N TRP A 5 -10.67 31.69 -7.25
CA TRP A 5 -10.45 30.90 -8.46
C TRP A 5 -9.94 29.49 -8.17
N GLU A 6 -9.05 29.33 -7.18
CA GLU A 6 -8.56 28.01 -6.73
C GLU A 6 -9.69 27.21 -6.08
N VAL A 7 -10.56 27.85 -5.29
CA VAL A 7 -11.72 27.18 -4.67
C VAL A 7 -12.69 26.64 -5.73
N ASN A 8 -13.06 27.46 -6.71
CA ASN A 8 -13.95 27.02 -7.79
C ASN A 8 -13.33 25.90 -8.64
N GLU A 9 -12.01 25.96 -8.87
CA GLU A 9 -11.30 24.91 -9.59
C GLU A 9 -11.26 23.60 -8.78
N THR A 10 -10.98 23.66 -7.47
CA THR A 10 -11.03 22.49 -6.59
C THR A 10 -12.43 21.87 -6.54
N ASN A 11 -13.48 22.68 -6.42
CA ASN A 11 -14.86 22.17 -6.43
C ASN A 11 -15.18 21.43 -7.74
N LYS A 12 -14.72 21.96 -8.87
CA LYS A 12 -14.86 21.28 -10.16
C LYS A 12 -14.14 19.93 -10.18
N MET A 13 -12.91 19.86 -9.67
CA MET A 13 -12.15 18.62 -9.58
C MET A 13 -12.85 17.57 -8.71
N VAL A 14 -13.47 17.99 -7.60
CA VAL A 14 -14.21 17.08 -6.73
C VAL A 14 -15.50 16.59 -7.38
N GLU A 15 -16.34 17.51 -7.89
CA GLU A 15 -17.68 17.15 -8.40
C GLU A 15 -17.65 16.45 -9.76
N GLN A 16 -16.69 16.78 -10.63
CA GLN A 16 -16.69 16.35 -12.04
C GLN A 16 -15.54 15.41 -12.39
N GLU A 17 -14.47 15.38 -11.60
CA GLU A 17 -13.22 14.69 -11.93
C GLU A 17 -12.79 13.68 -10.85
N ASN A 18 -13.67 13.39 -9.88
CA ASN A 18 -13.48 12.42 -8.79
C ASN A 18 -12.22 12.68 -7.94
N LEU A 19 -11.91 13.94 -7.64
CA LEU A 19 -10.86 14.26 -6.66
C LEU A 19 -11.30 13.88 -5.25
N ASP A 20 -10.49 13.08 -4.55
CA ASP A 20 -10.73 12.71 -3.16
C ASP A 20 -9.46 12.70 -2.30
N VAL A 21 -9.67 12.78 -0.99
CA VAL A 21 -8.66 12.41 -0.01
C VAL A 21 -8.87 10.95 0.35
N ARG A 22 -8.03 10.08 -0.23
CA ARG A 22 -8.07 8.63 0.00
C ARG A 22 -7.97 8.29 1.48
N THR A 23 -7.13 8.99 2.23
CA THR A 23 -6.96 8.73 3.67
C THR A 23 -6.43 9.91 4.47
N ILE A 24 -6.91 10.05 5.70
CA ILE A 24 -6.15 10.64 6.80
C ILE A 24 -5.68 9.49 7.70
N THR A 25 -4.37 9.38 7.90
CA THR A 25 -3.75 8.33 8.72
C THR A 25 -3.05 8.97 9.91
N ILE A 26 -3.41 8.55 11.13
CA ILE A 26 -2.62 8.88 12.34
C ILE A 26 -1.57 7.80 12.55
N GLY A 27 -0.30 8.17 12.49
CA GLY A 27 0.80 7.35 12.98
C GLY A 27 0.94 7.52 14.50
N ILE A 28 1.00 6.42 15.25
CA ILE A 28 1.07 6.43 16.72
C ILE A 28 2.24 5.56 17.19
N SER A 29 3.16 6.16 17.95
CA SER A 29 4.20 5.40 18.65
C SER A 29 3.59 4.57 19.78
N LEU A 30 3.98 3.29 19.84
CA LEU A 30 3.61 2.37 20.92
C LEU A 30 4.79 1.99 21.81
N LEU A 31 5.95 2.64 21.64
CA LEU A 31 7.14 2.31 22.43
C LEU A 31 6.94 2.55 23.93
N GLU A 32 6.14 3.55 24.32
CA GLU A 32 5.77 3.78 25.72
C GLU A 32 4.80 2.75 26.30
N CYS A 33 4.18 1.92 25.45
CA CYS A 33 3.22 0.91 25.88
C CYS A 33 3.91 -0.39 26.34
N ILE A 34 5.21 -0.55 26.05
CA ILE A 34 5.97 -1.78 26.30
C ILE A 34 5.95 -2.13 27.79
N ASP A 35 5.46 -3.33 28.09
CA ASP A 35 5.48 -3.96 29.40
C ASP A 35 5.88 -5.43 29.24
N SER A 36 6.40 -6.05 30.30
CA SER A 36 6.72 -7.49 30.29
C SER A 36 5.49 -8.37 30.57
N ASP A 37 4.43 -7.80 31.13
CA ASP A 37 3.12 -8.45 31.28
C ASP A 37 2.24 -8.18 30.05
N LEU A 38 1.81 -9.26 29.37
CA LEU A 38 1.01 -9.18 28.15
C LEU A 38 -0.34 -8.48 28.34
N LYS A 39 -0.97 -8.62 29.52
CA LYS A 39 -2.26 -7.96 29.77
C LYS A 39 -2.07 -6.47 29.91
N LYS A 40 -1.04 -6.04 30.66
CA LYS A 40 -0.69 -4.62 30.78
C LYS A 40 -0.28 -4.02 29.45
N LEU A 41 0.51 -4.74 28.66
CA LEU A 41 0.87 -4.33 27.31
C LEU A 41 -0.37 -4.05 26.45
N ASN A 42 -1.31 -4.99 26.41
CA ASN A 42 -2.56 -4.83 25.67
C ASN A 42 -3.43 -3.66 26.20
N GLU A 43 -3.50 -3.48 27.52
CA GLU A 43 -4.19 -2.35 28.12
C GLU A 43 -3.55 -1.00 27.73
N ASN A 44 -2.23 -0.91 27.79
CA ASN A 44 -1.47 0.28 27.41
C ASN A 44 -1.69 0.64 25.93
N ILE A 45 -1.58 -0.36 25.03
CA ILE A 45 -1.81 -0.18 23.59
C ILE A 45 -3.23 0.34 23.33
N TYR A 46 -4.24 -0.30 23.93
CA TYR A 46 -5.64 0.11 23.77
C TYR A 46 -5.87 1.55 24.25
N ASN A 47 -5.42 1.86 25.46
CA ASN A 47 -5.59 3.18 26.06
C ASN A 47 -4.87 4.25 25.24
N ARG A 48 -3.65 3.97 24.76
CA ARG A 48 -2.86 4.89 23.94
C ARG A 48 -3.57 5.22 22.63
N ILE A 49 -3.96 4.21 21.86
CA ILE A 49 -4.62 4.41 20.56
C ILE A 49 -5.95 5.14 20.74
N THR A 50 -6.78 4.69 21.68
CA THR A 50 -8.10 5.29 21.93
C THR A 50 -8.02 6.70 22.48
N THR A 51 -6.92 7.09 23.13
CA THR A 51 -6.71 8.47 23.62
C THR A 51 -6.24 9.40 22.50
N VAL A 52 -5.25 8.97 21.72
CA VAL A 52 -4.64 9.80 20.66
C VAL A 52 -5.58 9.96 19.47
N ALA A 53 -6.26 8.89 19.06
CA ALA A 53 -7.12 8.90 17.88
C ALA A 53 -8.61 9.16 18.18
N LYS A 54 -8.96 9.58 19.42
CA LYS A 54 -10.36 9.70 19.88
C LYS A 54 -11.25 10.55 18.97
N ASP A 55 -10.69 11.61 18.39
CA ASP A 55 -11.42 12.60 17.59
C ASP A 55 -11.19 12.43 16.07
N LEU A 56 -10.44 11.39 15.65
CA LEU A 56 -10.03 11.20 14.24
C LEU A 56 -11.22 11.19 13.28
N ALA A 57 -12.24 10.37 13.57
CA ALA A 57 -13.42 10.25 12.72
C ALA A 57 -14.20 11.57 12.63
N ALA A 58 -14.47 12.19 13.78
CA ALA A 58 -15.22 13.44 13.88
C ALA A 58 -14.49 14.61 13.19
N VAL A 59 -13.16 14.69 13.32
CA VAL A 59 -12.36 15.70 12.61
C VAL A 59 -12.38 15.45 11.10
N GLY A 60 -12.26 14.19 10.66
CA GLY A 60 -12.37 13.84 9.25
C GLY A 60 -13.70 14.30 8.64
N GLU A 61 -14.82 13.97 9.28
CA GLU A 61 -16.15 14.41 8.85
C GLU A 61 -16.30 15.93 8.87
N LYS A 62 -15.72 16.62 9.85
CA LYS A 62 -15.75 18.08 9.92
C LYS A 62 -15.02 18.71 8.73
N ILE A 63 -13.82 18.23 8.40
CA ILE A 63 -13.03 18.74 7.27
C ILE A 63 -13.77 18.48 5.96
N GLU A 64 -14.33 17.28 5.80
CA GLU A 64 -15.12 16.91 4.63
C GLU A 64 -16.29 17.88 4.40
N ASN A 65 -17.03 18.22 5.47
CA ASN A 65 -18.13 19.18 5.41
C ASN A 65 -17.67 20.64 5.18
N GLU A 66 -16.53 21.04 5.75
CA GLU A 66 -16.04 22.43 5.67
C GLU A 66 -15.45 22.76 4.29
N TYR A 67 -14.74 21.80 3.68
CA TYR A 67 -14.08 22.01 2.39
C TYR A 67 -14.81 21.37 1.20
N GLY A 68 -15.84 20.55 1.45
CA GLY A 68 -16.56 19.82 0.40
C GLY A 68 -15.69 18.79 -0.34
N ILE A 69 -14.61 18.31 0.29
CA ILE A 69 -13.70 17.32 -0.29
C ILE A 69 -13.95 15.98 0.43
N PRO A 70 -14.33 14.91 -0.29
CA PRO A 70 -14.62 13.62 0.32
C PRO A 70 -13.35 13.02 0.95
N ILE A 71 -13.50 12.50 2.17
CA ILE A 71 -12.42 11.79 2.89
C ILE A 71 -12.80 10.33 3.03
N VAL A 72 -12.28 9.50 2.13
CA VAL A 72 -12.71 8.11 1.96
C VAL A 72 -12.39 7.26 3.18
N ASN A 73 -11.17 7.40 3.72
CA ASN A 73 -10.73 6.60 4.86
C ASN A 73 -10.11 7.43 5.98
N LYS A 74 -10.29 6.93 7.20
CA LYS A 74 -9.65 7.39 8.42
C LYS A 74 -8.90 6.19 8.99
N ARG A 75 -7.57 6.24 9.02
CA ARG A 75 -6.71 5.07 9.29
C ARG A 75 -5.76 5.33 10.44
N ILE A 76 -5.21 4.26 10.99
CA ILE A 76 -4.16 4.32 12.02
C ILE A 76 -2.98 3.47 11.55
N SER A 77 -1.76 3.94 11.79
CA SER A 77 -0.57 3.10 11.73
C SER A 77 0.12 3.13 13.09
N VAL A 78 0.67 1.99 13.50
CA VAL A 78 1.38 1.86 14.78
C VAL A 78 2.78 1.34 14.61
N THR A 79 3.61 1.51 15.64
CA THR A 79 4.95 0.92 15.70
C THR A 79 4.91 -0.57 15.37
N PRO A 80 5.84 -1.10 14.55
CA PRO A 80 5.91 -2.52 14.23
C PRO A 80 5.75 -3.40 15.47
N ILE A 81 4.68 -4.19 15.52
CA ILE A 81 4.31 -4.97 16.71
C ILE A 81 5.39 -5.98 17.11
N ALA A 82 6.25 -6.44 16.19
CA ALA A 82 7.42 -7.26 16.56
C ALA A 82 8.31 -6.59 17.63
N LEU A 83 8.48 -5.26 17.54
CA LEU A 83 9.29 -4.49 18.49
C LEU A 83 8.58 -4.29 19.84
N VAL A 84 7.27 -4.06 19.78
CA VAL A 84 6.43 -3.74 20.95
C VAL A 84 6.13 -5.01 21.76
N GLY A 85 5.76 -6.08 21.06
CA GLY A 85 5.39 -7.36 21.66
C GLY A 85 6.58 -8.21 22.12
N GLY A 86 7.81 -7.92 21.66
CA GLY A 86 8.99 -8.74 21.95
C GLY A 86 9.33 -8.88 23.44
N ALA A 87 8.94 -7.93 24.29
CA ALA A 87 9.14 -8.02 25.74
C ALA A 87 8.19 -9.04 26.42
N ALA A 88 6.91 -9.03 26.03
CA ALA A 88 5.85 -9.81 26.68
C ALA A 88 5.59 -11.16 26.00
N CYS A 89 5.52 -11.19 24.67
CA CYS A 89 5.08 -12.36 23.91
C CYS A 89 6.09 -13.50 23.98
N LYS A 90 5.60 -14.71 24.18
CA LYS A 90 6.40 -15.96 24.22
C LYS A 90 5.92 -16.98 23.18
N THR A 91 4.76 -16.74 22.56
CA THR A 91 4.14 -17.58 21.54
C THR A 91 3.54 -16.74 20.42
N PRO A 92 3.29 -17.30 19.22
CA PRO A 92 2.49 -16.65 18.18
C PRO A 92 1.09 -16.24 18.65
N GLU A 93 0.46 -17.04 19.51
CA GLU A 93 -0.86 -16.75 20.07
C GLU A 93 -0.86 -15.47 20.91
N ASP A 94 0.21 -15.21 21.66
CA ASP A 94 0.36 -13.96 22.42
C ASP A 94 0.33 -12.73 21.49
N PHE A 95 1.03 -12.80 20.35
CA PHE A 95 1.00 -11.74 19.35
C PHE A 95 -0.39 -11.57 18.74
N ALA A 96 -1.12 -12.66 18.48
CA ALA A 96 -2.50 -12.59 17.99
C ALA A 96 -3.42 -11.82 18.97
N THR A 97 -3.19 -11.91 20.29
CA THR A 97 -3.96 -11.09 21.26
C THR A 97 -3.70 -9.59 21.14
N ILE A 98 -2.51 -9.20 20.66
CA ILE A 98 -2.21 -7.80 20.35
C ILE A 98 -3.02 -7.38 19.12
N ALA A 99 -3.13 -8.23 18.10
CA ALA A 99 -3.99 -7.94 16.94
C ALA A 99 -5.47 -7.74 17.36
N ASP A 100 -6.00 -8.59 18.24
CA ASP A 100 -7.35 -8.41 18.80
C ASP A 100 -7.51 -7.05 19.51
N THR A 101 -6.46 -6.61 20.20
CA THR A 101 -6.42 -5.31 20.88
C THR A 101 -6.39 -4.15 19.89
N LEU A 102 -5.60 -4.24 18.82
CA LEU A 102 -5.56 -3.25 17.74
C LEU A 102 -6.91 -3.13 17.04
N ASP A 103 -7.54 -4.26 16.70
CA ASP A 103 -8.87 -4.29 16.06
C ASP A 103 -9.92 -3.62 16.94
N ARG A 104 -9.93 -3.97 18.24
CA ARG A 104 -10.85 -3.37 19.22
C ARG A 104 -10.61 -1.87 19.36
N ALA A 105 -9.36 -1.40 19.42
CA ALA A 105 -9.05 0.01 19.50
C ALA A 105 -9.49 0.78 18.24
N ALA A 106 -9.21 0.23 17.04
CA ALA A 106 -9.63 0.80 15.76
C ALA A 106 -11.16 0.89 15.65
N LYS A 107 -11.89 -0.13 16.14
CA LYS A 107 -13.35 -0.14 16.25
C LYS A 107 -13.86 0.98 17.15
N THR A 108 -13.28 1.13 18.34
CA THR A 108 -13.69 2.16 19.31
C THR A 108 -13.57 3.58 18.76
N VAL A 109 -12.50 3.89 18.01
CA VAL A 109 -12.27 5.25 17.46
C VAL A 109 -12.86 5.46 16.05
N GLY A 110 -13.52 4.44 15.49
CA GLY A 110 -14.12 4.54 14.17
C GLY A 110 -13.12 4.54 12.99
N ALA A 111 -11.87 4.10 13.18
CA ALA A 111 -10.89 4.00 12.10
C ALA A 111 -11.20 2.81 11.19
N ASN A 112 -11.10 2.97 9.86
CA ASN A 112 -11.42 1.92 8.88
C ASN A 112 -10.43 0.75 8.94
N LEU A 113 -9.13 1.07 9.04
CA LEU A 113 -8.03 0.09 9.06
C LEU A 113 -6.93 0.55 10.03
N ILE A 114 -6.23 -0.43 10.62
CA ILE A 114 -5.06 -0.21 11.45
C ILE A 114 -3.88 -1.08 10.96
N GLY A 115 -2.82 -0.42 10.51
CA GLY A 115 -1.56 -1.05 10.09
C GLY A 115 -0.52 -1.00 11.20
N GLY A 116 0.53 -1.79 11.06
CA GLY A 116 1.64 -1.86 12.02
C GLY A 116 1.79 -3.22 12.69
N TYR A 117 0.91 -4.19 12.37
CA TYR A 117 1.14 -5.60 12.70
C TYR A 117 2.27 -6.16 11.85
N SER A 118 3.48 -5.66 12.11
CA SER A 118 4.57 -5.67 11.15
C SER A 118 5.89 -6.08 11.78
N ALA A 119 6.78 -6.63 10.93
CA ALA A 119 8.16 -6.96 11.26
C ALA A 119 9.13 -6.43 10.19
N LEU A 120 10.33 -6.03 10.61
CA LEU A 120 11.37 -5.45 9.75
C LEU A 120 12.59 -6.37 9.76
N VAL A 121 12.66 -7.31 8.81
CA VAL A 121 13.54 -8.49 8.85
C VAL A 121 14.56 -8.55 7.72
N SER A 122 14.90 -7.41 7.14
CA SER A 122 15.77 -7.30 5.95
C SER A 122 17.22 -7.76 6.14
N LYS A 123 17.64 -7.98 7.39
CA LYS A 123 19.01 -8.42 7.74
C LYS A 123 19.05 -9.71 8.57
N GLY A 124 17.90 -10.34 8.79
CA GLY A 124 17.71 -11.48 9.68
C GLY A 124 16.43 -11.34 10.50
N MET A 125 16.02 -12.43 11.15
CA MET A 125 14.86 -12.47 12.04
C MET A 125 15.32 -12.70 13.47
N THR A 126 14.77 -11.94 14.42
CA THR A 126 14.83 -12.30 15.84
C THR A 126 13.72 -13.29 16.17
N LYS A 127 13.76 -13.87 17.39
CA LYS A 127 12.69 -14.76 17.84
C LYS A 127 11.32 -14.06 17.87
N ALA A 128 11.29 -12.77 18.24
CA ALA A 128 10.06 -11.99 18.25
C ALA A 128 9.50 -11.79 16.83
N ASP A 129 10.38 -11.51 15.86
CA ASP A 129 9.98 -11.38 14.46
C ASP A 129 9.37 -12.68 13.92
N GLU A 130 10.02 -13.83 14.16
CA GLU A 130 9.50 -15.14 13.76
C GLU A 130 8.12 -15.41 14.38
N MET A 131 7.97 -15.16 15.69
CA MET A 131 6.69 -15.38 16.39
C MET A 131 5.58 -14.47 15.86
N LEU A 132 5.88 -13.20 15.57
CA LEU A 132 4.92 -12.31 14.92
C LEU A 132 4.55 -12.86 13.54
N ILE A 133 5.53 -13.20 12.69
CA ILE A 133 5.26 -13.68 11.33
C ILE A 133 4.39 -14.94 11.34
N HIS A 134 4.69 -15.91 12.22
CA HIS A 134 3.87 -17.12 12.39
C HIS A 134 2.46 -16.85 12.92
N SER A 135 2.24 -15.73 13.63
CA SER A 135 0.92 -15.37 14.13
C SER A 135 0.02 -14.71 13.08
N ILE A 136 0.57 -14.25 11.94
CA ILE A 136 -0.16 -13.49 10.91
C ILE A 136 -1.44 -14.21 10.44
N PRO A 137 -1.42 -15.51 10.05
CA PRO A 137 -2.61 -16.20 9.58
C PRO A 137 -3.76 -16.15 10.61
N MET A 138 -3.43 -16.45 11.86
CA MET A 138 -4.40 -16.44 12.96
C MET A 138 -4.91 -15.03 13.28
N ALA A 139 -4.01 -14.04 13.36
CA ALA A 139 -4.32 -12.66 13.68
C ALA A 139 -5.25 -12.04 12.63
N LEU A 140 -4.92 -12.19 11.34
CA LEU A 140 -5.70 -11.61 10.26
C LEU A 140 -7.06 -12.29 10.09
N CYS A 141 -7.17 -13.61 10.29
CA CYS A 141 -8.47 -14.29 10.18
C CYS A 141 -9.45 -13.93 11.31
N ARG A 142 -8.95 -13.55 12.50
CA ARG A 142 -9.76 -13.20 13.68
C ARG A 142 -10.10 -11.72 13.80
N THR A 143 -9.39 -10.87 13.07
CA THR A 143 -9.55 -9.42 13.09
C THR A 143 -10.13 -8.90 11.78
N GLU A 144 -10.82 -7.76 11.85
CA GLU A 144 -11.50 -7.18 10.70
C GLU A 144 -10.67 -6.05 10.09
N ARG A 145 -10.09 -5.19 10.94
CA ARG A 145 -9.46 -3.93 10.53
C ARG A 145 -7.95 -3.95 10.55
N VAL A 146 -7.33 -4.99 11.11
CA VAL A 146 -5.87 -5.08 11.24
C VAL A 146 -5.25 -5.44 9.90
N CYS A 147 -4.21 -4.70 9.52
CA CYS A 147 -3.36 -4.99 8.39
C CYS A 147 -1.95 -5.32 8.86
N SER A 148 -1.31 -6.25 8.14
CA SER A 148 0.03 -6.73 8.43
C SER A 148 0.98 -6.46 7.27
N SER A 149 2.22 -6.12 7.61
CA SER A 149 3.28 -5.94 6.62
C SER A 149 4.63 -6.46 7.08
N VAL A 150 5.41 -7.05 6.18
CA VAL A 150 6.74 -7.58 6.53
C VAL A 150 7.78 -7.07 5.55
N ASN A 151 8.78 -6.34 6.04
CA ASN A 151 9.87 -5.83 5.20
C ASN A 151 11.02 -6.85 5.15
N LEU A 152 11.19 -7.55 4.03
CA LEU A 152 12.14 -8.65 3.85
C LEU A 152 13.47 -8.23 3.25
N ALA A 153 13.51 -7.06 2.62
CA ALA A 153 14.65 -6.63 1.85
C ALA A 153 14.91 -5.13 2.00
N SER A 154 16.14 -4.73 1.75
CA SER A 154 16.48 -3.35 1.53
C SER A 154 17.66 -3.25 0.58
N THR A 155 17.79 -2.13 -0.13
CA THR A 155 18.97 -1.85 -0.96
C THR A 155 20.26 -1.93 -0.14
N LYS A 156 20.22 -1.49 1.12
CA LYS A 156 21.39 -1.44 2.01
C LYS A 156 21.82 -2.80 2.51
N THR A 157 20.89 -3.76 2.63
CA THR A 157 21.14 -5.06 3.25
C THR A 157 20.99 -6.23 2.29
N GLY A 158 20.41 -6.04 1.12
CA GLY A 158 20.04 -7.14 0.26
C GLY A 158 18.69 -7.77 0.63
N ILE A 159 18.51 -9.05 0.33
CA ILE A 159 17.24 -9.77 0.53
C ILE A 159 17.44 -10.92 1.52
N ASN A 160 16.62 -10.96 2.58
CA ASN A 160 16.57 -12.08 3.50
C ASN A 160 15.74 -13.22 2.90
N MET A 161 16.40 -14.21 2.29
CA MET A 161 15.74 -15.32 1.59
C MET A 161 15.09 -16.32 2.55
N ASP A 162 15.58 -16.42 3.79
CA ASP A 162 14.90 -17.22 4.83
C ASP A 162 13.51 -16.64 5.14
N ALA A 163 13.41 -15.31 5.23
CA ALA A 163 12.14 -14.64 5.45
C ALA A 163 11.24 -14.66 4.19
N VAL A 164 11.82 -14.58 2.98
CA VAL A 164 11.06 -14.75 1.72
C VAL A 164 10.44 -16.14 1.62
N LYS A 165 11.19 -17.18 1.97
CA LYS A 165 10.67 -18.55 2.04
C LYS A 165 9.51 -18.64 3.03
N LEU A 166 9.73 -18.17 4.26
CA LEU A 166 8.71 -18.18 5.31
C LEU A 166 7.44 -17.42 4.88
N MET A 167 7.57 -16.25 4.24
CA MET A 167 6.39 -15.49 3.82
C MET A 167 5.57 -16.17 2.73
N GLY A 168 6.17 -16.97 1.85
CA GLY A 168 5.40 -17.76 0.88
C GLY A 168 4.58 -18.86 1.55
N GLU A 169 5.12 -19.47 2.61
CA GLU A 169 4.42 -20.45 3.44
C GLU A 169 3.28 -19.80 4.24
N ILE A 170 3.54 -18.66 4.89
CA ILE A 170 2.57 -17.89 5.66
C ILE A 170 1.42 -17.36 4.80
N LEU A 171 1.71 -16.88 3.58
CA LEU A 171 0.67 -16.40 2.68
C LEU A 171 -0.26 -17.53 2.24
N LEU A 172 0.28 -18.71 1.95
CA LEU A 172 -0.52 -19.89 1.60
C LEU A 172 -1.34 -20.38 2.81
N GLU A 173 -0.77 -20.37 4.01
CA GLU A 173 -1.51 -20.71 5.24
C GLU A 173 -2.67 -19.74 5.48
N LEU A 174 -2.44 -18.44 5.32
CA LEU A 174 -3.46 -17.40 5.42
C LEU A 174 -4.58 -17.63 4.39
N ALA A 175 -4.22 -17.94 3.15
CA ALA A 175 -5.17 -18.23 2.08
C ALA A 175 -6.05 -19.45 2.40
N GLU A 176 -5.47 -20.51 2.95
CA GLU A 176 -6.18 -21.72 3.38
C GLU A 176 -7.11 -21.47 4.57
N GLN A 177 -6.67 -20.72 5.58
CA GLN A 177 -7.51 -20.37 6.73
C GLN A 177 -8.70 -19.47 6.35
N SER A 178 -8.58 -18.71 5.25
CA SER A 178 -9.61 -17.79 4.77
C SER A 178 -10.32 -18.26 3.50
N LYS A 179 -10.16 -19.53 3.10
CA LYS A 179 -10.73 -20.10 1.86
C LYS A 179 -12.25 -19.99 1.75
N ASP A 180 -12.96 -20.05 2.87
CA ASP A 180 -14.43 -19.94 2.90
C ASP A 180 -14.92 -18.52 2.55
N ARG A 181 -13.99 -17.56 2.43
CA ARG A 181 -14.20 -16.17 2.02
C ARG A 181 -13.32 -15.82 0.83
N ASP A 182 -13.12 -16.76 -0.09
CA ASP A 182 -12.27 -16.60 -1.28
C ASP A 182 -10.85 -16.09 -0.96
N SER A 183 -10.29 -16.53 0.16
CA SER A 183 -8.96 -16.13 0.63
C SER A 183 -8.80 -14.61 0.84
N ALA A 184 -9.91 -13.90 1.11
CA ALA A 184 -9.94 -12.44 1.20
C ALA A 184 -8.97 -11.86 2.25
N ASP A 185 -8.65 -12.59 3.32
CA ASP A 185 -7.74 -12.06 4.36
C ASP A 185 -6.32 -11.84 3.85
N CYS A 186 -5.90 -12.48 2.74
CA CYS A 186 -4.65 -12.18 2.05
C CYS A 186 -4.54 -10.71 1.61
N MET A 187 -5.67 -10.01 1.40
CA MET A 187 -5.68 -8.59 1.06
C MET A 187 -5.10 -7.69 2.17
N LYS A 188 -5.10 -8.19 3.41
CA LYS A 188 -4.61 -7.49 4.61
C LYS A 188 -3.13 -7.77 4.89
N LEU A 189 -2.45 -8.53 4.03
CA LEU A 189 -1.03 -8.84 4.14
C LEU A 189 -0.27 -8.32 2.93
N VAL A 190 0.84 -7.62 3.19
CA VAL A 190 1.77 -7.19 2.13
C VAL A 190 3.22 -7.38 2.55
N VAL A 191 4.06 -7.76 1.59
CA VAL A 191 5.48 -7.99 1.79
C VAL A 191 6.28 -6.88 1.10
N PHE A 192 7.29 -6.32 1.76
CA PHE A 192 8.04 -5.16 1.25
C PHE A 192 9.54 -5.38 1.07
N CYS A 193 10.08 -4.63 0.11
CA CYS A 193 11.47 -4.21 0.06
C CYS A 193 11.53 -2.69 0.21
N ASN A 194 12.48 -2.17 1.01
CA ASN A 194 12.64 -0.73 1.27
C ASN A 194 11.35 -0.04 1.75
N ALA A 195 10.62 -0.63 2.69
CA ALA A 195 9.43 -0.01 3.25
C ALA A 195 9.75 1.37 3.87
N PRO A 196 8.96 2.43 3.59
CA PRO A 196 9.11 3.73 4.24
C PRO A 196 8.61 3.69 5.68
N ASP A 197 9.19 4.52 6.54
CA ASP A 197 8.82 4.65 7.95
C ASP A 197 7.49 5.39 8.17
N ASP A 198 7.01 6.13 7.16
CA ASP A 198 5.90 7.09 7.23
C ASP A 198 4.75 6.78 6.25
N ASN A 199 4.73 5.56 5.69
CA ASN A 199 3.83 5.18 4.61
C ASN A 199 2.34 5.10 5.05
N PRO A 200 1.39 5.85 4.43
CA PRO A 200 -0.03 5.75 4.73
C PRO A 200 -0.79 4.66 3.91
N PHE A 201 -0.11 3.96 3.00
CA PHE A 201 -0.70 2.88 2.19
C PHE A 201 -1.06 1.66 3.02
N MET A 202 -2.33 1.26 3.00
CA MET A 202 -2.78 -0.03 3.56
C MET A 202 -2.84 -1.10 2.47
N ALA A 203 -2.47 -2.35 2.74
CA ALA A 203 -2.19 -2.97 4.06
C ALA A 203 -0.82 -2.66 4.68
N GLY A 204 0.02 -1.87 4.00
CA GLY A 204 1.44 -1.76 4.30
C GLY A 204 1.88 -0.87 5.47
N ALA A 205 1.03 0.04 5.92
CA ALA A 205 1.42 1.12 6.79
C ALA A 205 1.91 0.62 8.15
N PHE A 206 2.97 1.24 8.66
CA PHE A 206 3.40 1.17 10.04
C PHE A 206 3.95 2.54 10.45
N HIS A 207 4.08 2.79 11.75
CA HIS A 207 4.66 4.02 12.28
C HIS A 207 6.12 3.75 12.66
N GLY A 208 7.06 4.23 11.85
CA GLY A 208 8.48 3.98 12.03
C GLY A 208 9.02 4.49 13.37
N VAL A 209 10.06 3.83 13.88
CA VAL A 209 10.70 4.21 15.17
C VAL A 209 11.47 5.53 15.11
N THR A 210 11.67 6.05 13.91
CA THR A 210 12.34 7.32 13.60
C THR A 210 11.37 8.50 13.61
N GLU A 211 10.06 8.23 13.59
CA GLU A 211 9.01 9.25 13.59
C GLU A 211 8.76 9.84 14.98
N ALA A 212 8.01 10.95 15.01
CA ALA A 212 7.55 11.57 16.25
C ALA A 212 6.55 10.66 17.01
N ASP A 213 6.16 11.08 18.21
CA ASP A 213 5.24 10.31 19.06
C ASP A 213 3.86 10.05 18.42
N ALA A 214 3.36 11.04 17.66
CA ALA A 214 2.24 10.88 16.74
C ALA A 214 2.38 11.84 15.55
N ILE A 215 1.90 11.44 14.37
CA ILE A 215 1.93 12.25 13.14
C ILE A 215 0.65 12.07 12.32
N ILE A 216 0.29 13.08 11.54
CA ILE A 216 -0.78 13.02 10.54
C ILE A 216 -0.18 12.89 9.14
N ASN A 217 -0.47 11.78 8.47
CA ASN A 217 -0.15 11.56 7.07
C ASN A 217 -1.43 11.55 6.24
N VAL A 218 -1.41 12.19 5.07
CA VAL A 218 -2.60 12.27 4.20
C VAL A 218 -2.28 11.69 2.84
N GLY A 219 -3.12 10.78 2.36
CA GLY A 219 -3.07 10.27 1.00
C GLY A 219 -4.16 10.92 0.16
N VAL A 220 -3.78 11.47 -0.99
CA VAL A 220 -4.70 12.07 -1.97
C VAL A 220 -4.76 11.18 -3.20
N SER A 221 -5.96 11.01 -3.76
CA SER A 221 -6.16 10.35 -5.05
C SER A 221 -6.61 11.34 -6.12
N GLY A 222 -6.33 11.03 -7.37
CA GLY A 222 -6.79 11.82 -8.51
C GLY A 222 -6.54 11.24 -9.91
N PRO A 223 -6.59 9.91 -10.16
CA PRO A 223 -6.54 9.40 -11.53
C PRO A 223 -7.56 10.06 -12.46
N GLY A 224 -8.82 10.21 -12.03
CA GLY A 224 -9.87 10.88 -12.81
C GLY A 224 -9.49 12.30 -13.26
N VAL A 225 -8.95 13.11 -12.33
CA VAL A 225 -8.46 14.47 -12.59
C VAL A 225 -7.37 14.48 -13.66
N VAL A 226 -6.41 13.56 -13.58
CA VAL A 226 -5.31 13.47 -14.57
C VAL A 226 -5.86 13.02 -15.93
N LYS A 227 -6.75 12.03 -15.97
CA LYS A 227 -7.39 11.58 -17.20
C LYS A 227 -8.12 12.72 -17.91
N THR A 228 -9.01 13.43 -17.20
CA THR A 228 -9.77 14.57 -17.76
C THR A 228 -8.87 15.73 -18.21
N ALA A 229 -7.71 15.92 -17.56
CA ALA A 229 -6.72 16.88 -18.03
C ALA A 229 -6.09 16.46 -19.36
N LEU A 230 -5.79 15.17 -19.53
CA LEU A 230 -5.17 14.63 -20.75
C LEU A 230 -6.12 14.61 -21.96
N GLU A 231 -7.43 14.42 -21.75
CA GLU A 231 -8.46 14.48 -22.81
C GLU A 231 -8.41 15.80 -23.60
N LYS A 232 -7.97 16.89 -22.95
CA LYS A 232 -7.87 18.24 -23.54
C LYS A 232 -6.63 18.44 -24.39
N VAL A 233 -5.67 17.51 -24.34
CA VAL A 233 -4.38 17.58 -25.05
C VAL A 233 -4.11 16.32 -25.90
N ARG A 234 -5.17 15.61 -26.32
CA ARG A 234 -5.06 14.46 -27.23
C ARG A 234 -4.31 14.82 -28.51
N GLY A 235 -3.30 14.01 -28.84
CA GLY A 235 -2.50 14.18 -30.06
C GLY A 235 -1.41 15.26 -29.96
N GLU A 236 -1.32 15.98 -28.84
CA GLU A 236 -0.21 16.89 -28.57
C GLU A 236 1.10 16.13 -28.31
N ASN A 237 2.22 16.85 -28.35
CA ASN A 237 3.53 16.26 -28.10
C ASN A 237 3.79 15.94 -26.61
N PHE A 238 4.85 15.18 -26.33
CA PHE A 238 5.21 14.79 -24.97
C PHE A 238 5.53 15.95 -24.03
N GLU A 239 5.99 17.10 -24.54
CA GLU A 239 6.26 18.27 -23.71
C GLU A 239 4.97 18.82 -23.11
N VAL A 240 3.94 19.03 -23.94
CA VAL A 240 2.62 19.49 -23.52
C VAL A 240 1.96 18.46 -22.59
N LEU A 241 2.06 17.18 -22.92
CA LEU A 241 1.50 16.09 -22.12
C LEU A 241 2.15 16.05 -20.72
N CYS A 242 3.49 16.07 -20.65
CA CYS A 242 4.22 16.03 -19.38
C CYS A 242 3.90 17.24 -18.50
N GLU A 243 3.89 18.44 -19.07
CA GLU A 243 3.54 19.66 -18.35
C GLU A 243 2.10 19.63 -17.83
N THR A 244 1.17 19.03 -18.58
CA THR A 244 -0.23 18.87 -18.18
C THR A 244 -0.37 17.95 -16.97
N ILE A 245 0.28 16.79 -16.99
CA ILE A 245 0.31 15.87 -15.83
C ILE A 245 0.92 16.55 -14.61
N LYS A 246 2.08 17.18 -14.78
CA LYS A 246 2.82 17.83 -13.69
C LYS A 246 1.99 18.94 -13.03
N LYS A 247 1.35 19.81 -13.81
CA LYS A 247 0.48 20.88 -13.29
C LYS A 247 -0.74 20.33 -12.57
N THR A 248 -1.32 19.24 -13.08
CA THR A 248 -2.48 18.59 -12.47
C THR A 248 -2.10 17.96 -11.12
N ALA A 249 -1.01 17.20 -11.09
CA ALA A 249 -0.45 16.60 -9.88
C ALA A 249 -0.12 17.65 -8.80
N PHE A 250 0.44 18.81 -9.19
CA PHE A 250 0.64 19.94 -8.28
C PHE A 250 -0.66 20.36 -7.59
N LYS A 251 -1.75 20.56 -8.36
CA LYS A 251 -3.04 21.00 -7.81
C LYS A 251 -3.65 19.98 -6.86
N VAL A 252 -3.65 18.69 -7.24
CA VAL A 252 -4.12 17.59 -6.39
C VAL A 252 -3.35 17.57 -5.06
N THR A 253 -2.02 17.71 -5.11
CA THR A 253 -1.17 17.70 -3.92
C THR A 253 -1.46 18.89 -2.99
N ARG A 254 -1.75 20.07 -3.55
CA ARG A 254 -2.10 21.26 -2.75
C ARG A 254 -3.38 21.05 -1.94
N VAL A 255 -4.35 20.33 -2.51
CA VAL A 255 -5.58 19.96 -1.80
C VAL A 255 -5.28 18.99 -0.66
N GLY A 256 -4.46 17.96 -0.89
CA GLY A 256 -4.01 17.04 0.16
C GLY A 256 -3.26 17.75 1.29
N GLN A 257 -2.38 18.70 0.96
CA GLN A 257 -1.65 19.50 1.94
C GLN A 257 -2.58 20.36 2.81
N LEU A 258 -3.62 20.95 2.21
CA LEU A 258 -4.61 21.72 2.94
C LEU A 258 -5.34 20.86 3.98
N VAL A 259 -5.81 19.69 3.57
CA VAL A 259 -6.50 18.75 4.46
C VAL A 259 -5.58 18.27 5.57
N ALA A 260 -4.31 18.00 5.25
CA ALA A 260 -3.32 17.59 6.23
C ALA A 260 -3.03 18.67 7.28
N GLN A 261 -2.91 19.94 6.87
CA GLN A 261 -2.69 21.07 7.78
C GLN A 261 -3.89 21.29 8.71
N GLU A 262 -5.11 21.18 8.18
CA GLU A 262 -6.30 21.35 9.00
C GLU A 262 -6.51 20.18 9.96
N ALA A 263 -6.30 18.94 9.52
CA ALA A 263 -6.33 17.76 10.38
C ALA A 263 -5.30 17.87 11.51
N SER A 264 -4.08 18.29 11.17
CA SER A 264 -3.00 18.54 12.14
C SER A 264 -3.40 19.60 13.18
N ARG A 265 -4.01 20.71 12.75
CA ARG A 265 -4.47 21.80 13.62
C ARG A 265 -5.62 21.37 14.54
N LEU A 266 -6.60 20.64 14.02
CA LEU A 266 -7.79 20.23 14.77
C LEU A 266 -7.50 19.10 15.76
N LEU A 267 -6.64 18.14 15.38
CA LEU A 267 -6.22 17.04 16.26
C LEU A 267 -5.08 17.43 17.20
N ASN A 268 -4.42 18.57 16.95
CA ASN A 268 -3.21 19.00 17.65
C ASN A 268 -2.09 17.93 17.58
N ILE A 269 -1.93 17.31 16.40
CA ILE A 269 -0.89 16.31 16.10
C ILE A 269 -0.07 16.86 14.93
N PRO A 270 1.28 16.82 14.97
CA PRO A 270 2.11 17.31 13.89
C PRO A 270 1.77 16.69 12.52
N PHE A 271 1.84 17.51 11.48
CA PHE A 271 1.79 17.05 10.10
C PHE A 271 3.09 16.30 9.74
N GLY A 272 2.95 15.11 9.18
CA GLY A 272 4.05 14.31 8.62
C GLY A 272 4.16 14.58 7.12
N ILE A 273 3.61 13.68 6.30
CA ILE A 273 3.73 13.74 4.83
C ILE A 273 2.38 13.80 4.11
N VAL A 274 2.43 14.32 2.87
CA VAL A 274 1.39 14.10 1.87
C VAL A 274 1.89 13.02 0.91
N ASP A 275 1.15 11.93 0.82
CA ASP A 275 1.36 10.88 -0.17
C ASP A 275 0.52 11.21 -1.41
N LEU A 276 1.22 11.55 -2.50
CA LEU A 276 0.60 11.79 -3.80
C LEU A 276 0.58 10.49 -4.58
N SER A 277 -0.51 9.75 -4.47
CA SER A 277 -0.65 8.48 -5.16
C SER A 277 -1.83 8.53 -6.14
N LEU A 278 -1.56 8.28 -7.42
CA LEU A 278 -2.63 7.97 -8.37
C LEU A 278 -3.12 6.56 -8.06
N ALA A 279 -4.06 6.50 -7.13
CA ALA A 279 -4.61 5.28 -6.57
C ALA A 279 -6.02 5.07 -7.11
N PRO A 280 -6.21 4.14 -8.06
CA PRO A 280 -7.51 3.92 -8.67
C PRO A 280 -8.50 3.33 -7.66
N THR A 281 -9.78 3.45 -7.99
CA THR A 281 -10.87 2.78 -7.31
C THR A 281 -11.67 1.96 -8.34
N PRO A 282 -12.52 1.01 -7.89
CA PRO A 282 -13.39 0.29 -8.82
C PRO A 282 -14.43 1.18 -9.53
N ALA A 283 -14.47 2.48 -9.23
CA ALA A 283 -15.38 3.43 -9.85
C ALA A 283 -14.96 3.74 -11.30
N ILE A 284 -15.95 3.81 -12.19
CA ILE A 284 -15.74 4.12 -13.60
C ILE A 284 -15.12 5.53 -13.73
N GLY A 285 -14.04 5.62 -14.50
CA GLY A 285 -13.33 6.89 -14.75
C GLY A 285 -12.24 7.21 -13.74
N ASP A 286 -12.04 6.39 -12.71
CA ASP A 286 -10.95 6.53 -11.73
C ASP A 286 -9.92 5.39 -11.89
N SER A 287 -9.23 5.40 -13.03
CA SER A 287 -8.35 4.32 -13.47
C SER A 287 -6.99 4.85 -13.96
N VAL A 288 -5.90 4.20 -13.52
CA VAL A 288 -4.56 4.47 -14.04
C VAL A 288 -4.39 3.84 -15.43
N ALA A 289 -5.00 2.68 -15.68
CA ALA A 289 -5.03 2.08 -17.01
C ALA A 289 -5.69 3.01 -18.05
N ASP A 290 -6.77 3.70 -17.68
CA ASP A 290 -7.41 4.70 -18.56
C ASP A 290 -6.48 5.86 -18.88
N ILE A 291 -5.68 6.34 -17.92
CA ILE A 291 -4.67 7.38 -18.16
C ILE A 291 -3.64 6.88 -19.17
N LEU A 292 -3.18 5.63 -19.03
CA LEU A 292 -2.23 5.02 -19.96
C LEU A 292 -2.81 4.91 -21.37
N CYS A 293 -4.10 4.59 -21.50
CA CYS A 293 -4.79 4.58 -22.77
C CYS A 293 -4.93 6.00 -23.35
N GLU A 294 -5.25 6.98 -22.50
CA GLU A 294 -5.37 8.39 -22.87
C GLU A 294 -4.04 9.02 -23.33
N ILE A 295 -2.90 8.53 -22.80
CA ILE A 295 -1.56 8.88 -23.31
C ILE A 295 -1.35 8.41 -24.76
N GLY A 296 -2.13 7.43 -25.23
CA GLY A 296 -2.12 6.95 -26.61
C GLY A 296 -1.91 5.44 -26.78
N LEU A 297 -2.09 4.65 -25.72
CA LEU A 297 -2.05 3.18 -25.79
C LEU A 297 -3.46 2.62 -26.07
N GLU A 298 -3.54 1.50 -26.77
CA GLU A 298 -4.83 0.82 -26.98
C GLU A 298 -5.33 0.14 -25.71
N TYR A 299 -4.40 -0.51 -24.98
CA TYR A 299 -4.63 -1.11 -23.67
C TYR A 299 -3.41 -0.89 -22.78
N ALA A 300 -3.63 -0.77 -21.48
CA ALA A 300 -2.57 -0.99 -20.51
C ALA A 300 -1.99 -2.40 -20.73
N GLY A 301 -0.66 -2.51 -20.80
CA GLY A 301 0.05 -3.76 -21.14
C GLY A 301 0.63 -3.80 -22.55
N ALA A 302 0.12 -2.98 -23.49
CA ALA A 302 0.69 -2.85 -24.83
C ALA A 302 2.18 -2.41 -24.82
N PRO A 303 2.95 -2.68 -25.90
CA PRO A 303 4.29 -2.13 -26.06
C PRO A 303 4.30 -0.61 -25.86
N GLY A 304 5.18 -0.10 -24.99
CA GLY A 304 5.18 1.32 -24.58
C GLY A 304 4.56 1.59 -23.20
N THR A 305 3.74 0.68 -22.66
CA THR A 305 3.11 0.83 -21.32
C THR A 305 4.09 1.17 -20.21
N THR A 306 5.23 0.47 -20.15
CA THR A 306 6.25 0.71 -19.11
C THR A 306 6.87 2.11 -19.27
N ALA A 307 7.08 2.59 -20.49
CA ALA A 307 7.59 3.94 -20.74
C ALA A 307 6.56 5.02 -20.38
N ALA A 308 5.30 4.82 -20.76
CA ALA A 308 4.19 5.70 -20.41
C ALA A 308 4.01 5.81 -18.89
N LEU A 309 4.04 4.67 -18.18
CA LEU A 309 3.94 4.62 -16.73
C LEU A 309 5.14 5.28 -16.04
N ALA A 310 6.35 5.07 -16.54
CA ALA A 310 7.55 5.72 -16.02
C ALA A 310 7.44 7.25 -16.12
N MET A 311 7.02 7.75 -17.29
CA MET A 311 6.81 9.17 -17.53
C MET A 311 5.68 9.73 -16.64
N LEU A 312 4.53 9.04 -16.55
CA LEU A 312 3.44 9.41 -15.66
C LEU A 312 3.92 9.54 -14.21
N ASN A 313 4.61 8.52 -13.69
CA ASN A 313 5.11 8.50 -12.32
C ASN A 313 6.10 9.64 -12.05
N ASP A 314 7.02 9.90 -12.97
CA ASP A 314 8.00 10.99 -12.88
C ASP A 314 7.32 12.37 -12.87
N GLN A 315 6.33 12.60 -13.74
CA GLN A 315 5.61 13.89 -13.79
C GLN A 315 4.73 14.10 -12.55
N VAL A 316 4.09 13.04 -12.04
CA VAL A 316 3.33 13.08 -10.79
C VAL A 316 4.24 13.47 -9.63
N LYS A 317 5.39 12.81 -9.48
CA LYS A 317 6.39 13.13 -8.44
C LYS A 317 6.89 14.57 -8.55
N LYS A 318 7.20 15.04 -9.76
CA LYS A 318 7.61 16.44 -10.01
C LYS A 318 6.53 17.46 -9.63
N GLY A 319 5.26 17.16 -9.92
CA GLY A 319 4.13 17.97 -9.52
C GLY A 319 3.97 18.03 -7.99
N GLY A 320 4.08 16.88 -7.33
CA GLY A 320 3.98 16.76 -5.88
C GLY A 320 5.06 17.55 -5.14
N VAL A 321 6.32 17.37 -5.52
CA VAL A 321 7.48 18.07 -4.89
C VAL A 321 7.39 19.59 -5.08
N MET A 322 6.74 20.06 -6.16
CA MET A 322 6.49 21.48 -6.35
C MET A 322 5.44 22.04 -5.38
N ALA A 323 4.48 21.21 -4.94
CA ALA A 323 3.35 21.63 -4.12
C ALA A 323 3.61 21.59 -2.61
N SER A 324 4.37 20.58 -2.13
CA SER A 324 4.62 20.37 -0.71
C SER A 324 6.10 20.13 -0.43
N SER A 325 6.59 20.65 0.69
CA SER A 325 7.95 20.41 1.17
C SER A 325 8.14 19.03 1.81
N TYR A 326 7.03 18.34 2.14
CA TYR A 326 7.01 17.04 2.81
C TYR A 326 6.15 16.06 2.02
N VAL A 327 6.66 15.69 0.83
CA VAL A 327 6.10 14.59 0.03
C VAL A 327 6.82 13.31 0.43
N GLY A 328 6.07 12.27 0.78
CA GLY A 328 6.61 11.02 1.33
C GLY A 328 5.76 9.81 0.98
N GLY A 329 5.88 8.75 1.78
CA GLY A 329 5.17 7.49 1.56
C GLY A 329 5.51 6.83 0.21
N LEU A 330 4.50 6.29 -0.47
CA LEU A 330 4.66 5.58 -1.74
C LEU A 330 4.37 6.47 -2.95
N SER A 331 4.32 7.81 -2.80
CA SER A 331 3.91 8.77 -3.84
C SER A 331 4.25 8.34 -5.28
N GLY A 332 3.24 8.15 -6.13
CA GLY A 332 3.39 7.73 -7.51
C GLY A 332 2.15 7.07 -8.12
N ALA A 333 2.30 6.44 -9.28
CA ALA A 333 1.22 5.67 -9.92
C ALA A 333 1.13 4.25 -9.35
N PHE A 334 -0.08 3.85 -8.96
CA PHE A 334 -0.39 2.53 -8.40
C PHE A 334 -1.05 1.68 -9.48
N ILE A 335 -0.74 0.39 -9.51
CA ILE A 335 -1.27 -0.55 -10.50
C ILE A 335 -1.95 -1.77 -9.86
N PRO A 336 -2.86 -1.59 -8.87
CA PRO A 336 -3.56 -2.70 -8.23
C PRO A 336 -4.54 -3.33 -9.22
N VAL A 337 -4.38 -4.62 -9.51
CA VAL A 337 -5.22 -5.27 -10.53
C VAL A 337 -6.68 -5.29 -10.11
N SER A 338 -7.00 -5.64 -8.85
CA SER A 338 -8.39 -5.77 -8.42
C SER A 338 -9.13 -4.45 -8.16
N GLU A 339 -8.39 -3.35 -7.98
CA GLU A 339 -8.94 -2.04 -7.61
C GLU A 339 -9.08 -1.11 -8.83
N ASP A 340 -8.49 -1.45 -9.99
CA ASP A 340 -8.51 -0.64 -11.21
C ASP A 340 -9.26 -1.34 -12.34
N GLN A 341 -10.46 -0.84 -12.68
CA GLN A 341 -11.30 -1.43 -13.72
C GLN A 341 -10.58 -1.59 -15.07
N GLY A 342 -9.79 -0.59 -15.48
CA GLY A 342 -9.06 -0.66 -16.75
C GLY A 342 -7.91 -1.68 -16.71
N MET A 343 -7.33 -1.94 -15.53
CA MET A 343 -6.35 -3.03 -15.37
C MET A 343 -7.04 -4.40 -15.44
N ILE A 344 -8.21 -4.55 -14.81
CA ILE A 344 -9.02 -5.78 -14.90
C ILE A 344 -9.33 -6.08 -16.36
N ASP A 345 -9.85 -5.10 -17.10
CA ASP A 345 -10.23 -5.24 -18.51
C ASP A 345 -9.01 -5.60 -19.36
N ALA A 346 -7.84 -5.01 -19.07
CA ALA A 346 -6.60 -5.30 -19.78
C ALA A 346 -6.04 -6.71 -19.47
N VAL A 347 -6.21 -7.22 -18.25
CA VAL A 347 -5.89 -8.62 -17.91
C VAL A 347 -6.84 -9.57 -18.63
N GLN A 348 -8.15 -9.30 -18.62
CA GLN A 348 -9.14 -10.13 -19.32
C GLN A 348 -8.95 -10.14 -20.84
N ALA A 349 -8.54 -9.02 -21.42
CA ALA A 349 -8.16 -8.92 -22.82
C ALA A 349 -6.83 -9.62 -23.16
N GLY A 350 -6.07 -10.07 -22.15
CA GLY A 350 -4.76 -10.68 -22.31
C GLY A 350 -3.64 -9.69 -22.65
N ALA A 351 -3.87 -8.38 -22.50
CA ALA A 351 -2.87 -7.34 -22.73
C ALA A 351 -1.86 -7.25 -21.56
N ILE A 352 -2.29 -7.59 -20.34
CA ILE A 352 -1.45 -7.63 -19.15
C ILE A 352 -1.20 -9.08 -18.72
N THR A 353 0.07 -9.49 -18.74
CA THR A 353 0.54 -10.71 -18.07
C THR A 353 1.19 -10.37 -16.72
N LEU A 354 1.44 -11.38 -15.90
CA LEU A 354 2.11 -11.21 -14.61
C LEU A 354 3.53 -10.65 -14.77
N GLU A 355 4.27 -11.12 -15.77
CA GLU A 355 5.61 -10.62 -16.11
C GLU A 355 5.56 -9.19 -16.67
N LYS A 356 4.47 -8.81 -17.33
CA LYS A 356 4.26 -7.43 -17.75
C LYS A 356 4.02 -6.52 -16.54
N LEU A 357 3.25 -6.98 -15.54
CA LEU A 357 3.10 -6.26 -14.27
C LEU A 357 4.45 -6.14 -13.57
N GLU A 358 5.23 -7.20 -13.46
CA GLU A 358 6.61 -7.17 -12.93
C GLU A 358 7.51 -6.17 -13.68
N ALA A 359 7.45 -6.12 -15.01
CA ALA A 359 8.17 -5.10 -15.78
C ALA A 359 7.66 -3.67 -15.49
N MET A 360 6.36 -3.49 -15.25
CA MET A 360 5.78 -2.23 -14.83
C MET A 360 6.16 -1.88 -13.39
N THR A 361 6.35 -2.88 -12.52
CA THR A 361 6.77 -2.65 -11.13
C THR A 361 8.12 -1.99 -11.06
N CYS A 362 9.00 -2.17 -12.03
CA CYS A 362 10.29 -1.48 -12.12
C CYS A 362 10.15 0.06 -12.05
N VAL A 363 9.06 0.61 -12.60
CA VAL A 363 8.87 2.07 -12.76
C VAL A 363 7.65 2.63 -12.02
N CYS A 364 6.77 1.78 -11.50
CA CYS A 364 5.65 2.18 -10.63
C CYS A 364 6.09 2.51 -9.19
N SER A 365 5.15 2.78 -8.29
CA SER A 365 5.49 3.06 -6.89
C SER A 365 5.34 1.90 -5.90
N VAL A 366 4.36 1.02 -6.09
CA VAL A 366 4.01 0.00 -5.08
C VAL A 366 4.67 -1.34 -5.38
N GLY A 367 4.40 -1.94 -6.53
CA GLY A 367 4.84 -3.30 -6.86
C GLY A 367 3.69 -4.17 -7.37
N LEU A 368 3.78 -5.48 -7.15
CA LEU A 368 2.74 -6.45 -7.44
C LEU A 368 1.64 -6.33 -6.39
N ASP A 369 0.55 -5.65 -6.73
CA ASP A 369 -0.50 -5.30 -5.78
C ASP A 369 -1.88 -5.84 -6.18
N MET A 370 -2.60 -6.43 -5.21
CA MET A 370 -3.91 -7.07 -5.39
C MET A 370 -3.97 -8.04 -6.58
N ILE A 371 -3.02 -8.96 -6.65
CA ILE A 371 -2.96 -9.94 -7.74
C ILE A 371 -3.53 -11.27 -7.28
N ALA A 372 -4.65 -11.68 -7.88
CA ALA A 372 -5.22 -13.00 -7.68
C ALA A 372 -4.46 -14.05 -8.51
N ILE A 373 -3.99 -15.11 -7.85
CA ILE A 373 -3.26 -16.23 -8.46
C ILE A 373 -3.96 -17.56 -8.16
N PRO A 374 -3.69 -18.64 -8.92
CA PRO A 374 -4.36 -19.92 -8.73
C PRO A 374 -4.12 -20.47 -7.32
N GLY A 375 -5.16 -21.03 -6.71
CA GLY A 375 -5.10 -21.54 -5.34
C GLY A 375 -4.16 -22.72 -5.14
N ASP A 376 -3.82 -23.44 -6.21
CA ASP A 376 -2.85 -24.55 -6.20
C ASP A 376 -1.39 -24.10 -6.40
N THR A 377 -1.14 -22.78 -6.45
CA THR A 377 0.22 -22.23 -6.53
C THR A 377 1.03 -22.62 -5.28
N LYS A 378 2.16 -23.29 -5.49
CA LYS A 378 3.03 -23.74 -4.40
C LYS A 378 3.61 -22.56 -3.62
N ALA A 379 3.80 -22.75 -2.31
CA ALA A 379 4.48 -21.78 -1.44
C ALA A 379 5.86 -21.34 -1.99
N THR A 380 6.62 -22.27 -2.59
CA THR A 380 7.91 -21.97 -3.24
C THR A 380 7.75 -21.04 -4.45
N THR A 381 6.74 -21.24 -5.28
CA THR A 381 6.44 -20.34 -6.42
C THR A 381 6.04 -18.95 -5.92
N ILE A 382 5.21 -18.87 -4.88
CA ILE A 382 4.84 -17.60 -4.22
C ILE A 382 6.10 -16.89 -3.70
N SER A 383 6.97 -17.62 -3.00
CA SER A 383 8.26 -17.09 -2.54
C SER A 383 9.16 -16.64 -3.69
N GLY A 384 9.12 -17.33 -4.85
CA GLY A 384 9.81 -16.92 -6.08
C GLY A 384 9.35 -15.56 -6.56
N MET A 385 8.03 -15.38 -6.72
CA MET A 385 7.43 -14.11 -7.13
C MET A 385 7.76 -12.97 -6.15
N ILE A 386 7.72 -13.25 -4.84
CA ILE A 386 8.15 -12.29 -3.82
C ILE A 386 9.64 -11.96 -4.01
N ALA A 387 10.51 -12.95 -4.20
CA ALA A 387 11.95 -12.73 -4.37
C ALA A 387 12.27 -11.84 -5.57
N ASP A 388 11.59 -12.05 -6.70
CA ASP A 388 11.76 -11.28 -7.93
C ASP A 388 11.38 -9.81 -7.69
N GLU A 389 10.23 -9.57 -7.07
CA GLU A 389 9.77 -8.22 -6.73
C GLU A 389 10.71 -7.54 -5.72
N MET A 390 11.19 -8.27 -4.69
CA MET A 390 12.17 -7.76 -3.74
C MET A 390 13.49 -7.37 -4.43
N ALA A 391 13.90 -8.13 -5.45
CA ALA A 391 15.10 -7.85 -6.23
C ALA A 391 14.95 -6.59 -7.07
N LEU A 392 13.80 -6.38 -7.70
CA LEU A 392 13.49 -5.13 -8.40
C LEU A 392 13.57 -3.92 -7.47
N GLY A 393 13.03 -4.04 -6.25
CA GLY A 393 13.14 -3.00 -5.22
C GLY A 393 14.57 -2.71 -4.79
N MET A 394 15.28 -3.77 -4.45
CA MET A 394 16.64 -3.73 -3.92
C MET A 394 17.62 -3.13 -4.93
N VAL A 395 17.56 -3.54 -6.20
CA VAL A 395 18.50 -3.09 -7.23
C VAL A 395 18.20 -1.65 -7.65
N ASN A 396 16.93 -1.27 -7.76
CA ASN A 396 16.52 0.03 -8.26
C ASN A 396 16.38 1.11 -7.17
N GLN A 397 16.79 0.84 -5.93
CA GLN A 397 16.70 1.79 -4.82
C GLN A 397 15.27 2.33 -4.59
N LYS A 398 14.30 1.43 -4.72
CA LYS A 398 12.88 1.79 -4.63
C LYS A 398 12.16 0.91 -3.63
N THR A 399 11.04 1.41 -3.14
CA THR A 399 10.08 0.56 -2.47
C THR A 399 9.38 -0.33 -3.49
N THR A 400 9.24 -1.60 -3.15
CA THR A 400 8.43 -2.58 -3.89
C THR A 400 7.67 -3.42 -2.89
N ALA A 401 6.53 -3.93 -3.32
CA ALA A 401 5.57 -4.63 -2.51
C ALA A 401 5.01 -5.81 -3.29
N ALA A 402 4.76 -6.91 -2.58
CA ALA A 402 4.04 -8.06 -3.11
C ALA A 402 2.81 -8.32 -2.23
N ARG A 403 1.63 -8.11 -2.79
CA ARG A 403 0.31 -8.48 -2.24
C ARG A 403 -0.35 -9.44 -3.23
N LEU A 404 -0.07 -10.72 -3.02
CA LEU A 404 -0.57 -11.83 -3.83
C LEU A 404 -1.72 -12.52 -3.09
N ILE A 405 -2.70 -13.00 -3.83
CA ILE A 405 -3.90 -13.64 -3.29
C ILE A 405 -4.06 -15.01 -3.96
N PRO A 406 -3.48 -16.08 -3.38
CA PRO A 406 -3.77 -17.45 -3.82
C PRO A 406 -5.22 -17.77 -3.46
N VAL A 407 -6.09 -17.93 -4.47
CA VAL A 407 -7.52 -18.15 -4.23
C VAL A 407 -7.80 -19.64 -4.15
N ILE A 408 -7.84 -20.19 -2.94
CA ILE A 408 -7.98 -21.64 -2.71
C ILE A 408 -9.26 -22.18 -3.34
N GLY A 409 -9.12 -23.25 -4.13
CA GLY A 409 -10.23 -23.90 -4.84
C GLY A 409 -10.62 -23.25 -6.17
N LYS A 410 -9.98 -22.14 -6.57
CA LYS A 410 -10.17 -21.48 -7.87
C LYS A 410 -8.89 -21.48 -8.70
N GLY A 411 -9.06 -21.40 -10.03
CA GLY A 411 -7.97 -21.45 -11.00
C GLY A 411 -8.11 -20.42 -12.12
N VAL A 412 -7.22 -20.51 -13.11
CA VAL A 412 -7.23 -19.58 -14.26
C VAL A 412 -8.58 -19.68 -15.01
N GLY A 413 -9.19 -18.52 -15.26
CA GLY A 413 -10.53 -18.42 -15.86
C GLY A 413 -11.63 -18.13 -14.85
N ASP A 414 -11.39 -18.38 -13.55
CA ASP A 414 -12.26 -17.93 -12.49
C ASP A 414 -12.01 -16.46 -12.13
N THR A 415 -12.97 -15.87 -11.43
CA THR A 415 -12.90 -14.51 -10.86
C THR A 415 -13.20 -14.57 -9.38
N VAL A 416 -12.56 -13.69 -8.61
CA VAL A 416 -12.82 -13.51 -7.18
C VAL A 416 -13.44 -12.13 -6.93
N GLU A 417 -14.48 -12.09 -6.11
CA GLU A 417 -15.12 -10.84 -5.67
C GLU A 417 -14.72 -10.57 -4.23
N PHE A 418 -14.00 -9.47 -4.00
CA PHE A 418 -13.63 -9.03 -2.65
C PHE A 418 -14.68 -8.06 -2.06
N GLY A 419 -15.43 -7.38 -2.95
CA GLY A 419 -16.48 -6.44 -2.59
C GLY A 419 -15.96 -5.09 -2.09
N GLY A 420 -16.85 -4.09 -2.06
CA GLY A 420 -16.54 -2.75 -1.56
C GLY A 420 -15.39 -2.08 -2.30
N LEU A 421 -14.42 -1.54 -1.55
CA LEU A 421 -13.27 -0.79 -2.07
C LEU A 421 -12.29 -1.66 -2.87
N PHE A 422 -12.27 -2.97 -2.61
CA PHE A 422 -11.24 -3.86 -3.12
C PHE A 422 -11.61 -4.56 -4.43
N GLY A 423 -12.81 -4.29 -4.94
CA GLY A 423 -13.28 -4.70 -6.25
C GLY A 423 -13.35 -6.21 -6.44
N TYR A 424 -12.91 -6.65 -7.63
CA TYR A 424 -12.87 -8.04 -8.03
C TYR A 424 -11.60 -8.28 -8.87
N ALA A 425 -11.11 -9.51 -8.94
CA ALA A 425 -9.90 -9.82 -9.69
C ALA A 425 -10.06 -11.09 -10.54
N PRO A 426 -9.68 -11.06 -11.83
CA PRO A 426 -9.49 -12.28 -12.59
C PRO A 426 -8.26 -13.03 -12.07
N ILE A 427 -8.35 -14.37 -11.99
CA ILE A 427 -7.19 -15.18 -11.59
C ILE A 427 -6.18 -15.25 -12.74
N MET A 428 -4.99 -14.70 -12.49
CA MET A 428 -3.93 -14.59 -13.47
C MET A 428 -3.12 -15.89 -13.57
N PRO A 429 -2.70 -16.32 -14.77
CA PRO A 429 -1.83 -17.49 -14.92
C PRO A 429 -0.45 -17.24 -14.29
N VAL A 430 0.04 -18.23 -13.54
CA VAL A 430 1.40 -18.26 -12.98
C VAL A 430 2.25 -19.25 -13.76
N ASN A 431 3.52 -18.91 -13.99
CA ASN A 431 4.48 -19.79 -14.65
C ASN A 431 4.70 -21.10 -13.87
N GLN A 432 4.61 -22.23 -14.56
CA GLN A 432 4.63 -23.57 -13.96
C GLN A 432 6.03 -24.17 -13.80
N PHE A 433 7.08 -23.51 -14.31
CA PHE A 433 8.45 -23.97 -14.11
C PHE A 433 8.88 -23.77 -12.65
N SER A 434 9.50 -24.79 -12.06
CA SER A 434 9.83 -24.80 -10.63
C SER A 434 11.02 -23.90 -10.29
N CYS A 435 10.87 -23.16 -9.19
CA CYS A 435 11.93 -22.43 -8.50
C CYS A 435 12.31 -23.05 -7.14
N ASP A 436 11.88 -24.30 -6.88
CA ASP A 436 12.02 -24.95 -5.56
C ASP A 436 13.47 -24.98 -5.08
N ALA A 437 14.40 -25.34 -5.96
CA ALA A 437 15.82 -25.40 -5.65
C ALA A 437 16.43 -24.01 -5.37
N PHE A 438 15.83 -22.94 -5.91
CA PHE A 438 16.27 -21.57 -5.65
C PHE A 438 15.84 -21.11 -4.26
N ILE A 439 14.56 -21.26 -3.93
CA ILE A 439 14.01 -20.85 -2.63
C ILE A 439 14.58 -21.66 -1.48
N ASN A 440 14.80 -22.96 -1.67
CA ASN A 440 15.34 -23.82 -0.62
C ASN A 440 16.83 -23.60 -0.31
N ARG A 441 17.53 -22.70 -1.02
CA ARG A 441 18.90 -22.31 -0.63
C ARG A 441 18.93 -21.55 0.70
N GLY A 442 17.87 -20.80 1.02
CA GLY A 442 17.81 -19.95 2.20
C GLY A 442 18.92 -18.90 2.25
N GLY A 443 19.18 -18.38 3.45
CA GLY A 443 20.20 -17.39 3.71
C GLY A 443 19.84 -16.00 3.19
N ARG A 444 20.82 -15.31 2.63
CA ARG A 444 20.70 -13.89 2.27
C ARG A 444 21.38 -13.59 0.94
N ILE A 445 20.64 -12.94 0.04
CA ILE A 445 21.23 -12.30 -1.15
C ILE A 445 21.88 -11.00 -0.67
N PRO A 446 23.18 -10.78 -0.91
CA PRO A 446 23.86 -9.57 -0.45
C PRO A 446 23.40 -8.32 -1.20
N ALA A 447 23.65 -7.15 -0.60
CA ALA A 447 23.36 -5.87 -1.24
C ALA A 447 24.13 -5.73 -2.57
N PRO A 448 23.51 -5.14 -3.61
CA PRO A 448 24.13 -4.94 -4.92
C PRO A 448 25.28 -3.93 -4.87
N ILE A 449 26.26 -4.07 -5.78
CA ILE A 449 27.34 -3.09 -5.95
C ILE A 449 26.83 -1.95 -6.82
N HIS A 450 26.78 -0.73 -6.27
CA HIS A 450 26.30 0.44 -7.00
C HIS A 450 27.38 1.23 -7.76
N SER A 451 28.66 0.90 -7.57
CA SER A 451 29.78 1.64 -8.18
C SER A 451 30.05 1.25 -9.64
N PHE A 452 29.63 0.07 -10.08
CA PHE A 452 29.77 -0.39 -11.47
C PHE A 452 28.47 -0.13 -12.24
N LYS A 453 28.14 1.14 -12.49
CA LYS A 453 27.06 1.52 -13.42
C LYS A 453 27.71 1.82 -14.78
N ASN A 454 27.30 1.09 -15.81
CA ASN A 454 27.73 1.32 -17.20
C ASN A 454 26.92 2.44 -17.85
#